data_AF-A0A2G5HIE5-F1
#
_entry.id   AF-A0A2G5HIE5-F1
#
_cell.length_a   1.000
_cell.length_b   1.000
_cell.length_c   1.000
_cell.angle_alpha   90.00
_cell.angle_beta   90.00
_cell.angle_gamma   90.00
#
_symmetry.space_group_name_H-M   'P 1'
#
loop_
_entity.id
_entity.type
_entity.pdbx_description
1 polymer ?
#
loop_
_entity_poly.entity_id
_entity_poly.type
_entity_poly.pdbx_seq_one_letter_code
_entity_poly.pdbx_strand_id
1 'polypeptide(L)'
;MRARLQVLPRTGVTVRVHHTRLYHASPIVQRTNLRNGEVVPNPFAPKPTPTARPIPNIYELVDRRATGSSDDSVQPRQQQRFSKEDVSDWLQKKAGRLIATMDRSFPLDEVKDISSASEFETLVARGLAGAPEAMLFLARSRMRLERLPLEEQRPLAAAACASRILAWVLQTDRRYWDTILPDDFIKLLCWHIEAEDKSHVVEEWIATYLTSVEMQKGAVRAHNPFRRALNIRWPSQALVGLIQGKIHWQADGSATAALECLLRAFDRGFGQLRDVIFLPSAMIELEKTLLRDETPPCSPILFDRYCSWLPTANDCKKLATRLGVASHLATVALYHPTNADPRPILLHFQKKSQREHWFGRQDRTRQHMANDLLRASYLLRLEDDNAAARSLEDISRRLHPKPSSQLPMLYDKWKDDPKLRNHHSRSVYGKSLRPY
;
A
#
# COMPACT_ATOMS: atom_id res chain seq x y z
N MET A 1 -19.90 -53.00 -7.19
CA MET A 1 -18.77 -53.69 -6.51
C MET A 1 -19.08 -53.79 -5.01
N ARG A 2 -19.08 -55.00 -4.46
CA ARG A 2 -19.44 -55.29 -3.06
C ARG A 2 -18.22 -55.10 -2.16
N ALA A 3 -18.34 -54.28 -1.12
CA ALA A 3 -17.30 -54.11 -0.10
C ALA A 3 -17.27 -55.34 0.83
N ARG A 4 -16.08 -55.93 1.02
CA ARG A 4 -15.86 -57.00 2.01
C ARG A 4 -15.60 -56.38 3.38
N LEU A 5 -16.39 -56.79 4.35
CA LEU A 5 -16.18 -56.53 5.78
C LEU A 5 -15.11 -57.49 6.29
N GLN A 6 -14.06 -56.96 6.92
CA GLN A 6 -13.12 -57.76 7.68
C GLN A 6 -13.21 -57.30 9.14
N VAL A 7 -13.62 -58.21 10.02
CA VAL A 7 -13.75 -57.98 11.46
C VAL A 7 -12.42 -58.34 12.10
N LEU A 8 -11.78 -57.38 12.80
CA LEU A 8 -10.64 -57.66 13.66
C LEU A 8 -11.11 -57.93 15.10
N PRO A 9 -10.60 -58.99 15.75
CA PRO A 9 -11.09 -59.44 17.04
C PRO A 9 -10.47 -58.60 18.15
N ARG A 10 -11.21 -57.63 18.70
CA ARG A 10 -11.23 -57.19 20.12
C ARG A 10 -11.77 -55.80 20.40
N THR A 11 -12.19 -55.05 19.39
CA THR A 11 -12.96 -53.82 19.60
C THR A 11 -14.08 -53.82 18.58
N GLY A 12 -15.33 -54.02 19.01
CA GLY A 12 -16.50 -54.11 18.14
C GLY A 12 -16.84 -52.80 17.43
N VAL A 13 -15.95 -52.34 16.55
CA VAL A 13 -16.08 -51.12 15.75
C VAL A 13 -15.81 -51.48 14.29
N THR A 14 -16.84 -51.32 13.46
CA THR A 14 -16.76 -51.48 12.02
C THR A 14 -16.31 -50.16 11.39
N VAL A 15 -15.10 -50.12 10.81
CA VAL A 15 -14.56 -48.90 10.18
C VAL A 15 -14.69 -48.97 8.65
N ARG A 16 -15.34 -47.97 8.04
CA ARG A 16 -15.21 -47.68 6.61
C ARG A 16 -14.02 -46.75 6.41
N VAL A 17 -12.96 -47.24 5.78
CA VAL A 17 -11.76 -46.45 5.50
C VAL A 17 -11.94 -45.69 4.18
N HIS A 18 -12.08 -44.37 4.26
CA HIS A 18 -11.61 -43.46 3.22
C HIS A 18 -10.39 -42.72 3.75
N HIS A 19 -9.33 -42.69 2.94
CA HIS A 19 -7.98 -42.36 3.37
C HIS A 19 -7.83 -40.97 4.04
N THR A 20 -7.05 -40.99 5.13
CA THR A 20 -6.26 -39.90 5.78
C THR A 20 -7.03 -38.76 6.47
N ARG A 21 -7.28 -38.85 7.81
CA ARG A 21 -6.45 -38.48 9.00
C ARG A 21 -6.83 -37.08 9.54
N LEU A 22 -6.89 -36.74 10.83
CA LEU A 22 -6.99 -37.40 12.15
C LEU A 22 -7.23 -36.23 13.15
N TYR A 23 -8.20 -36.33 14.06
CA TYR A 23 -8.52 -35.29 15.05
C TYR A 23 -7.68 -35.46 16.33
N HIS A 24 -7.05 -34.39 16.80
CA HIS A 24 -6.67 -34.26 18.22
C HIS A 24 -7.68 -33.34 18.91
N ALA A 25 -8.32 -33.87 19.96
CA ALA A 25 -9.21 -33.13 20.85
C ALA A 25 -8.42 -32.53 22.02
N SER A 26 -8.63 -31.25 22.33
CA SER A 26 -8.37 -30.60 23.63
C SER A 26 -9.02 -29.20 23.67
N PRO A 27 -9.29 -28.63 24.86
CA PRO A 27 -10.65 -28.29 25.28
C PRO A 27 -11.14 -26.90 24.86
N ILE A 28 -12.47 -26.82 24.81
CA ILE A 28 -13.30 -25.66 24.51
C ILE A 28 -13.05 -24.54 25.55
N VAL A 29 -12.57 -23.39 25.09
CA VAL A 29 -12.88 -22.10 25.71
C VAL A 29 -13.58 -21.24 24.67
N GLN A 30 -14.87 -21.50 24.48
CA GLN A 30 -15.77 -20.55 23.84
C GLN A 30 -15.92 -19.37 24.79
N ARG A 31 -15.21 -18.26 24.55
CA ARG A 31 -15.66 -16.96 25.03
C ARG A 31 -16.66 -16.40 24.01
N THR A 32 -17.86 -16.96 24.03
CA THR A 32 -19.05 -16.29 23.52
C THR A 32 -19.37 -15.15 24.49
N ASN A 33 -19.61 -13.95 23.95
CA ASN A 33 -20.16 -12.85 24.74
C ASN A 33 -21.55 -13.27 25.22
N LEU A 34 -21.63 -13.76 26.46
CA LEU A 34 -22.89 -14.09 27.13
C LEU A 34 -23.23 -12.94 28.08
N ARG A 35 -24.33 -12.25 27.80
CA ARG A 35 -25.05 -11.43 28.79
C ARG A 35 -26.35 -12.16 29.06
N ASN A 36 -26.51 -12.69 30.28
CA ASN A 36 -27.71 -13.40 30.76
C ASN A 36 -28.23 -14.54 29.84
N GLY A 37 -27.35 -15.24 29.13
CA GLY A 37 -27.73 -16.43 28.34
C GLY A 37 -28.32 -16.16 26.96
N GLU A 38 -28.37 -14.90 26.50
CA GLU A 38 -28.86 -14.57 25.16
C GLU A 38 -27.74 -14.03 24.24
N VAL A 39 -27.78 -14.48 22.98
CA VAL A 39 -26.93 -13.99 21.88
C VAL A 39 -27.43 -12.61 21.47
N VAL A 40 -26.67 -11.55 21.79
CA VAL A 40 -27.02 -10.19 21.35
C VAL A 40 -26.61 -10.02 19.87
N PRO A 41 -27.55 -9.78 18.94
CA PRO A 41 -27.23 -9.52 17.54
C PRO A 41 -26.61 -8.13 17.38
N ASN A 42 -25.68 -8.00 16.43
CA ASN A 42 -25.31 -6.69 15.91
C ASN A 42 -26.57 -6.02 15.28
N PRO A 43 -27.00 -4.83 15.72
CA PRO A 43 -28.21 -4.16 15.21
C PRO A 43 -28.13 -3.79 13.72
N PHE A 44 -26.95 -3.90 13.09
CA PHE A 44 -26.73 -3.64 11.67
C PHE A 44 -26.42 -4.90 10.84
N ALA A 45 -26.47 -6.10 11.44
CA ALA A 45 -26.28 -7.36 10.71
C ALA A 45 -27.64 -8.06 10.48
N PRO A 46 -28.00 -8.45 9.24
CA PRO A 46 -29.10 -9.38 9.04
C PRO A 46 -28.81 -10.73 9.72
N LYS A 47 -29.84 -11.32 10.32
CA LYS A 47 -29.75 -12.52 11.19
C LYS A 47 -28.82 -13.61 10.61
N PRO A 48 -27.86 -14.13 11.39
CA PRO A 48 -26.92 -15.14 10.91
C PRO A 48 -27.66 -16.46 10.65
N THR A 49 -27.44 -17.05 9.48
CA THR A 49 -27.75 -18.48 9.25
C THR A 49 -26.57 -19.32 9.77
N PRO A 50 -26.84 -20.37 10.57
CA PRO A 50 -25.79 -21.10 11.27
C PRO A 50 -25.12 -22.09 10.33
N THR A 51 -23.91 -21.79 9.84
CA THR A 51 -22.94 -22.81 9.39
C THR A 51 -21.59 -22.15 9.10
N ALA A 52 -20.74 -22.04 10.12
CA ALA A 52 -19.31 -21.83 9.91
C ALA A 52 -18.52 -22.64 10.94
N ARG A 53 -17.73 -23.59 10.45
CA ARG A 53 -16.76 -24.37 11.23
C ARG A 53 -15.55 -23.48 11.57
N PRO A 54 -14.84 -23.74 12.69
CA PRO A 54 -13.71 -22.93 13.12
C PRO A 54 -12.49 -23.07 12.20
N ILE A 55 -11.76 -21.96 12.02
CA ILE A 55 -10.51 -21.83 11.24
C ILE A 55 -9.29 -21.90 12.20
N PRO A 56 -8.11 -22.37 11.76
CA PRO A 56 -6.86 -22.37 12.53
C PRO A 56 -6.45 -20.99 13.09
N ASN A 57 -5.81 -21.05 14.26
CA ASN A 57 -5.54 -19.93 15.18
C ASN A 57 -4.43 -18.99 14.66
N ILE A 58 -4.81 -17.80 14.14
CA ILE A 58 -3.89 -16.69 13.80
C ILE A 58 -3.71 -15.76 15.02
N TYR A 59 -4.33 -16.07 16.17
CA TYR A 59 -4.53 -15.14 17.29
C TYR A 59 -3.44 -15.17 18.37
N GLU A 60 -2.38 -15.98 18.23
CA GLU A 60 -1.29 -16.03 19.23
C GLU A 60 -0.18 -14.99 19.05
N LEU A 61 -0.25 -14.12 18.03
CA LEU A 61 0.77 -13.09 17.76
C LEU A 61 0.43 -11.68 18.24
N VAL A 62 -0.70 -11.48 18.93
CA VAL A 62 -1.06 -10.19 19.53
C VAL A 62 -0.96 -10.30 21.06
N ASP A 63 0.07 -9.64 21.60
CA ASP A 63 0.35 -9.34 23.02
C ASP A 63 0.99 -10.40 23.94
N ARG A 64 2.31 -10.26 24.14
CA ARG A 64 2.96 -10.27 25.47
C ARG A 64 4.19 -9.35 25.49
N ARG A 65 4.00 -8.03 25.66
CA ARG A 65 4.92 -7.06 26.32
C ARG A 65 4.38 -5.64 26.15
N ALA A 66 3.46 -5.26 27.02
CA ALA A 66 3.13 -3.86 27.30
C ALA A 66 2.60 -3.76 28.74
N THR A 67 3.42 -4.14 29.70
CA THR A 67 3.23 -3.77 31.11
C THR A 67 4.44 -2.95 31.52
N GLY A 68 4.44 -1.67 31.12
CA GLY A 68 5.32 -0.63 31.64
C GLY A 68 4.44 0.38 32.33
N SER A 69 4.51 0.41 33.66
CA SER A 69 3.82 1.34 34.56
C SER A 69 4.14 2.80 34.20
N SER A 70 3.12 3.64 34.30
CA SER A 70 3.19 5.11 34.25
C SER A 70 4.02 5.66 35.40
N ASP A 71 4.74 6.76 35.16
CA ASP A 71 4.60 7.99 35.95
C ASP A 71 5.22 9.23 35.27
N ASP A 72 4.60 10.37 35.61
CA ASP A 72 5.04 11.77 35.54
C ASP A 72 4.87 12.65 34.27
N SER A 73 3.72 13.34 34.28
CA SER A 73 3.52 14.80 34.15
C SER A 73 4.13 15.55 32.95
N VAL A 74 3.33 15.68 31.89
CA VAL A 74 3.50 16.75 30.89
C VAL A 74 2.24 17.62 30.88
N GLN A 75 2.41 18.91 31.15
CA GLN A 75 1.33 19.93 31.14
C GLN A 75 0.62 20.00 29.78
N PRO A 76 -0.70 20.28 29.75
CA PRO A 76 -1.45 20.31 28.50
C PRO A 76 -1.15 21.60 27.73
N ARG A 77 -0.30 21.54 26.70
CA ARG A 77 -0.40 22.50 25.58
C ARG A 77 -1.81 22.39 25.02
N GLN A 78 -2.50 23.52 24.90
CA GLN A 78 -3.88 23.62 24.40
C GLN A 78 -4.07 22.72 23.17
N GLN A 79 -4.76 21.59 23.37
CA GLN A 79 -5.07 20.65 22.31
C GLN A 79 -6.15 21.30 21.44
N GLN A 80 -5.74 21.82 20.29
CA GLN A 80 -6.69 22.26 19.27
C GLN A 80 -7.49 21.03 18.83
N ARG A 81 -8.77 20.98 19.19
CA ARG A 81 -9.70 19.94 18.73
C ARG A 81 -10.11 20.26 17.29
N PHE A 82 -9.89 19.31 16.39
CA PHE A 82 -10.41 19.39 15.02
C PHE A 82 -11.89 19.02 15.01
N SER A 83 -12.71 19.86 14.37
CA SER A 83 -14.14 19.61 14.21
C SER A 83 -14.38 18.40 13.28
N LYS A 84 -15.63 17.96 13.12
CA LYS A 84 -15.96 16.87 12.18
C LYS A 84 -15.83 17.35 10.73
N GLU A 85 -16.18 18.61 10.50
CA GLU A 85 -16.07 19.32 9.24
C GLU A 85 -14.61 19.45 8.83
N ASP A 86 -13.71 19.77 9.77
CA ASP A 86 -12.26 19.81 9.52
C ASP A 86 -11.73 18.47 9.00
N VAL A 87 -12.20 17.35 9.59
CA VAL A 87 -11.79 16.00 9.19
C VAL A 87 -12.37 15.61 7.84
N SER A 88 -13.65 15.92 7.60
CA SER A 88 -14.31 15.69 6.30
C SER A 88 -13.57 16.43 5.19
N ASP A 89 -13.29 17.72 5.39
CA ASP A 89 -12.54 18.56 4.46
C ASP A 89 -11.12 18.03 4.24
N TRP A 90 -10.45 17.59 5.30
CA TRP A 90 -9.10 17.03 5.21
C TRP A 90 -9.08 15.70 4.43
N LEU A 91 -10.04 14.81 4.68
CA LEU A 91 -10.19 13.56 3.91
C LEU A 91 -10.46 13.86 2.44
N GLN A 92 -11.36 14.81 2.13
CA GLN A 92 -11.65 15.24 0.76
C GLN A 92 -10.43 15.89 0.07
N LYS A 93 -9.66 16.72 0.78
CA LYS A 93 -8.45 17.37 0.26
C LYS A 93 -7.31 16.37 0.04
N LYS A 94 -7.09 15.41 0.94
CA LYS A 94 -6.10 14.32 0.78
C LYS A 94 -6.51 13.32 -0.31
N ALA A 95 -7.80 13.13 -0.55
CA ALA A 95 -8.35 12.38 -1.68
C ALA A 95 -8.25 13.11 -3.03
N GLY A 96 -7.64 14.30 -3.07
CA GLY A 96 -7.52 15.18 -4.23
C GLY A 96 -7.20 14.45 -5.55
N ARG A 97 -8.24 14.32 -6.38
CA ARG A 97 -8.27 13.74 -7.74
C ARG A 97 -8.14 12.20 -7.80
N LEU A 98 -9.22 11.47 -7.54
CA LEU A 98 -9.55 10.24 -8.27
C LEU A 98 -11.03 9.84 -8.08
N ILE A 99 -11.78 9.99 -9.18
CA ILE A 99 -13.05 9.33 -9.52
C ILE A 99 -14.32 9.86 -8.82
N ALA A 100 -15.13 10.54 -9.63
CA ALA A 100 -16.58 10.63 -9.44
C ALA A 100 -17.18 9.21 -9.52
N THR A 101 -17.21 8.50 -8.40
CA THR A 101 -18.09 7.34 -8.23
C THR A 101 -18.71 7.41 -6.84
N MET A 102 -19.98 7.82 -6.85
CA MET A 102 -20.94 7.78 -5.76
C MET A 102 -20.66 8.71 -4.59
N ASP A 103 -21.43 9.80 -4.59
CA ASP A 103 -22.20 10.35 -3.48
C ASP A 103 -22.19 9.48 -2.19
N ARG A 104 -21.04 9.49 -1.52
CA ARG A 104 -20.86 8.98 -0.16
C ARG A 104 -20.02 10.01 0.58
N SER A 105 -20.58 11.20 0.75
CA SER A 105 -20.30 11.93 1.98
C SER A 105 -20.60 10.96 3.11
N PHE A 106 -19.56 10.51 3.81
CA PHE A 106 -19.74 9.67 4.98
C PHE A 106 -20.38 10.57 6.04
N PRO A 107 -21.64 10.36 6.47
CA PRO A 107 -22.30 11.29 7.37
C PRO A 107 -21.60 11.22 8.73
N LEU A 108 -20.77 12.23 9.03
CA LEU A 108 -20.06 12.32 10.30
C LEU A 108 -20.95 12.88 11.41
N ASP A 109 -22.09 13.47 11.08
CA ASP A 109 -22.93 14.24 12.00
C ASP A 109 -23.40 13.40 13.21
N GLU A 110 -23.65 12.10 13.02
CA GLU A 110 -24.06 11.17 14.07
C GLU A 110 -22.92 10.34 14.69
N VAL A 111 -21.70 10.46 14.17
CA VAL A 111 -20.53 9.66 14.61
C VAL A 111 -20.04 10.15 15.98
N LYS A 112 -19.87 9.23 16.93
CA LYS A 112 -19.36 9.58 18.27
C LYS A 112 -17.89 9.96 18.22
N ASP A 113 -17.53 10.98 18.99
CA ASP A 113 -16.14 11.35 19.17
C ASP A 113 -15.47 10.36 20.12
N ILE A 114 -14.36 9.77 19.67
CA ILE A 114 -13.61 8.77 20.44
C ILE A 114 -12.20 9.32 20.68
N SER A 115 -11.77 9.26 21.93
CA SER A 115 -10.50 9.81 22.39
C SER A 115 -9.37 8.78 22.45
N SER A 116 -9.69 7.47 22.49
CA SER A 116 -8.70 6.40 22.59
C SER A 116 -9.18 5.06 22.03
N ALA A 117 -8.25 4.16 21.70
CA ALA A 117 -8.57 2.79 21.31
C ALA A 117 -9.32 2.00 22.41
N SER A 118 -9.08 2.29 23.69
CA SER A 118 -9.79 1.62 24.79
C SER A 118 -11.25 2.08 24.89
N GLU A 119 -11.51 3.36 24.63
CA GLU A 119 -12.87 3.88 24.53
C GLU A 119 -13.58 3.28 23.32
N PHE A 120 -12.89 3.17 22.17
CA PHE A 120 -13.41 2.50 20.98
C PHE A 120 -13.89 1.08 21.29
N GLU A 121 -13.05 0.24 21.89
CA GLU A 121 -13.44 -1.13 22.25
C GLU A 121 -14.64 -1.19 23.19
N THR A 122 -14.69 -0.29 24.17
CA THR A 122 -15.81 -0.20 25.13
C THR A 122 -17.12 0.14 24.42
N LEU A 123 -17.08 1.07 23.46
CA LEU A 123 -18.25 1.46 22.69
C LEU A 123 -18.67 0.38 21.68
N VAL A 124 -17.70 -0.28 21.03
CA VAL A 124 -17.93 -1.43 20.15
C VAL A 124 -18.61 -2.57 20.90
N ALA A 125 -18.16 -2.91 22.11
CA ALA A 125 -18.76 -3.96 22.94
C ALA A 125 -20.23 -3.67 23.29
N ARG A 126 -20.65 -2.40 23.23
CA ARG A 126 -22.03 -1.95 23.44
C ARG A 126 -22.81 -1.74 22.14
N GLY A 127 -22.21 -1.99 20.97
CA GLY A 127 -22.81 -1.72 19.66
C GLY A 127 -22.95 -0.23 19.34
N LEU A 128 -22.14 0.63 19.96
CA LEU A 128 -22.23 2.10 19.88
C LEU A 128 -21.09 2.73 19.06
N ALA A 129 -20.19 1.94 18.49
CA ALA A 129 -19.12 2.38 17.61
C ALA A 129 -18.79 1.31 16.56
N GLY A 130 -18.25 1.73 15.42
CA GLY A 130 -17.77 0.87 14.35
C GLY A 130 -16.74 1.55 13.47
N ALA A 131 -16.72 1.21 12.17
CA ALA A 131 -15.75 1.76 11.23
C ALA A 131 -15.75 3.30 11.12
N PRO A 132 -16.91 4.01 11.17
CA PRO A 132 -16.92 5.46 11.06
C PRO A 132 -16.18 6.13 12.23
N GLU A 133 -16.43 5.68 13.46
CA GLU A 133 -15.78 6.20 14.65
C GLU A 133 -14.28 5.87 14.67
N ALA A 134 -13.90 4.65 14.27
CA ALA A 134 -12.50 4.25 14.16
C ALA A 134 -11.74 5.09 13.14
N MET A 135 -12.34 5.33 11.96
CA MET A 135 -11.76 6.16 10.93
C MET A 135 -11.61 7.61 11.39
N LEU A 136 -12.64 8.18 12.03
CA LEU A 136 -12.62 9.54 12.58
C LEU A 136 -11.51 9.70 13.64
N PHE A 137 -11.40 8.75 14.56
CA PHE A 137 -10.36 8.72 15.58
C PHE A 137 -8.95 8.72 14.95
N LEU A 138 -8.68 7.82 14.00
CA LEU A 138 -7.38 7.73 13.33
C LEU A 138 -7.09 8.97 12.46
N ALA A 139 -8.10 9.51 11.78
CA ALA A 139 -7.94 10.72 10.97
C ALA A 139 -7.55 11.92 11.85
N ARG A 140 -8.25 12.14 12.97
CA ARG A 140 -7.93 13.19 13.94
C ARG A 140 -6.55 13.03 14.56
N SER A 141 -6.20 11.79 14.92
CA SER A 141 -4.86 11.45 15.39
C SER A 141 -3.83 11.92 14.36
N ARG A 142 -3.94 11.48 13.11
CA ARG A 142 -3.00 11.87 12.05
C ARG A 142 -2.96 13.38 11.81
N MET A 143 -4.12 14.06 11.73
CA MET A 143 -4.18 15.52 11.53
C MET A 143 -3.46 16.30 12.63
N ARG A 144 -3.58 15.85 13.88
CA ARG A 144 -2.85 16.44 15.01
C ARG A 144 -1.35 16.19 14.90
N LEU A 145 -0.95 14.98 14.49
CA LEU A 145 0.45 14.58 14.39
C LEU A 145 1.17 15.22 13.20
N GLU A 146 0.51 15.44 12.06
CA GLU A 146 1.12 16.06 10.87
C GLU A 146 1.65 17.49 11.13
N ARG A 147 1.32 18.10 12.28
CA ARG A 147 1.81 19.42 12.71
C ARG A 147 3.05 19.36 13.61
N LEU A 148 3.46 18.18 14.05
CA LEU A 148 4.60 17.97 14.94
C LEU A 148 5.86 17.60 14.13
N PRO A 149 7.07 17.77 14.68
CA PRO A 149 8.29 17.22 14.09
C PRO A 149 8.20 15.69 13.90
N LEU A 150 8.79 15.16 12.82
CA LEU A 150 8.70 13.73 12.48
C LEU A 150 9.17 12.81 13.62
N GLU A 151 10.17 13.23 14.39
CA GLU A 151 10.71 12.50 15.55
C GLU A 151 9.66 12.31 16.66
N GLU A 152 8.78 13.29 16.87
CA GLU A 152 7.69 13.23 17.85
C GLU A 152 6.46 12.48 17.31
N GLN A 153 6.28 12.49 15.98
CA GLN A 153 5.09 11.90 15.34
C GLN A 153 4.97 10.39 15.58
N ARG A 154 6.06 9.63 15.41
CA ARG A 154 6.03 8.16 15.45
C ARG A 154 5.58 7.59 16.80
N PRO A 155 6.16 7.97 17.96
CA PRO A 155 5.72 7.42 19.24
C PRO A 155 4.27 7.80 19.56
N LEU A 156 3.82 9.00 19.18
CA LEU A 156 2.43 9.42 19.38
C LEU A 156 1.45 8.73 18.42
N ALA A 157 1.87 8.42 17.19
CA ALA A 157 1.10 7.60 16.26
C ALA A 157 0.97 6.17 16.78
N ALA A 158 2.05 5.59 17.32
CA ALA A 158 2.03 4.27 17.94
C ALA A 158 1.09 4.22 19.16
N ALA A 159 1.06 5.29 19.96
CA ALA A 159 0.16 5.40 21.12
C ALA A 159 -1.34 5.44 20.76
N ALA A 160 -1.69 5.63 19.46
CA ALA A 160 -3.07 5.50 19.01
C ALA A 160 -3.57 4.04 19.07
N CYS A 161 -2.67 3.05 19.15
CA CYS A 161 -2.99 1.62 19.27
C CYS A 161 -3.96 1.13 18.19
N ALA A 162 -3.74 1.54 16.94
CA ALA A 162 -4.49 1.12 15.77
C ALA A 162 -4.49 -0.39 15.54
N SER A 163 -3.51 -1.14 16.05
CA SER A 163 -3.54 -2.61 16.05
C SER A 163 -4.76 -3.18 16.78
N ARG A 164 -5.30 -2.50 17.81
CA ARG A 164 -6.55 -2.88 18.49
C ARG A 164 -7.77 -2.71 17.59
N ILE A 165 -7.78 -1.64 16.78
CA ILE A 165 -8.81 -1.41 15.76
C ILE A 165 -8.72 -2.50 14.68
N LEU A 166 -7.51 -2.88 14.24
CA LEU A 166 -7.34 -4.01 13.33
C LEU A 166 -7.87 -5.31 13.95
N ALA A 167 -7.57 -5.59 15.23
CA ALA A 167 -8.09 -6.77 15.91
C ALA A 167 -9.63 -6.81 15.89
N TRP A 168 -10.28 -5.66 16.13
CA TRP A 168 -11.73 -5.53 15.97
C TRP A 168 -12.18 -5.82 14.53
N VAL A 169 -11.54 -5.23 13.51
CA VAL A 169 -11.85 -5.50 12.09
C VAL A 169 -11.79 -7.00 11.81
N LEU A 170 -10.75 -7.68 12.28
CA LEU A 170 -10.57 -9.12 12.07
C LEU A 170 -11.62 -9.99 12.79
N GLN A 171 -12.27 -9.46 13.84
CA GLN A 171 -13.39 -10.13 14.52
C GLN A 171 -14.74 -9.89 13.83
N THR A 172 -14.84 -8.87 12.97
CA THR A 172 -16.07 -8.67 12.17
C THR A 172 -16.23 -9.76 11.12
N ASP A 173 -17.48 -10.03 10.73
CA ASP A 173 -17.75 -11.01 9.68
C ASP A 173 -17.09 -10.57 8.37
N ARG A 174 -16.15 -11.39 7.89
CA ARG A 174 -15.34 -11.20 6.67
C ARG A 174 -16.16 -10.85 5.42
N ARG A 175 -17.44 -11.20 5.42
CA ARG A 175 -18.40 -10.83 4.38
C ARG A 175 -18.58 -9.31 4.24
N TYR A 176 -18.28 -8.53 5.28
CA TYR A 176 -18.48 -7.08 5.31
C TYR A 176 -17.18 -6.28 5.28
N TRP A 177 -16.00 -6.91 5.28
CA TRP A 177 -14.71 -6.20 5.29
C TRP A 177 -14.61 -5.15 4.19
N ASP A 178 -15.03 -5.48 2.97
CA ASP A 178 -14.99 -4.55 1.84
C ASP A 178 -15.99 -3.38 1.95
N THR A 179 -17.02 -3.50 2.80
CA THR A 179 -17.97 -2.42 3.08
C THR A 179 -17.51 -1.52 4.22
N ILE A 180 -16.90 -2.09 5.25
CA ILE A 180 -16.46 -1.35 6.44
C ILE A 180 -15.05 -0.76 6.28
N LEU A 181 -14.30 -1.15 5.25
CA LEU A 181 -12.93 -0.69 4.98
C LEU A 181 -12.87 0.16 3.70
N PRO A 182 -13.35 1.42 3.73
CA PRO A 182 -13.06 2.35 2.64
C PRO A 182 -11.55 2.59 2.53
N ASP A 183 -11.11 2.98 1.32
CA ASP A 183 -9.69 3.18 0.99
C ASP A 183 -8.96 4.08 2.01
N ASP A 184 -9.60 5.15 2.47
CA ASP A 184 -9.01 6.10 3.42
C ASP A 184 -8.87 5.51 4.82
N PHE A 185 -9.83 4.71 5.28
CA PHE A 185 -9.72 4.02 6.56
C PHE A 185 -8.54 3.05 6.55
N ILE A 186 -8.37 2.27 5.48
CA ILE A 186 -7.25 1.32 5.37
C ILE A 186 -5.91 2.04 5.39
N LYS A 187 -5.78 3.15 4.66
CA LYS A 187 -4.54 3.95 4.64
C LYS A 187 -4.22 4.54 6.02
N LEU A 188 -5.23 5.06 6.72
CA LEU A 188 -5.09 5.57 8.08
C LEU A 188 -4.67 4.46 9.05
N LEU A 189 -5.30 3.29 8.95
CA LEU A 189 -5.00 2.13 9.75
C LEU A 189 -3.55 1.66 9.53
N CYS A 190 -3.12 1.48 8.28
CA CYS A 190 -1.76 1.06 7.95
C CYS A 190 -0.70 2.08 8.39
N TRP A 191 -1.00 3.39 8.27
CA TRP A 191 -0.08 4.44 8.70
C TRP A 191 0.22 4.37 10.20
N HIS A 192 -0.80 4.14 11.05
CA HIS A 192 -0.59 3.98 12.49
C HIS A 192 0.02 2.62 12.86
N ILE A 193 -0.41 1.54 12.19
CA ILE A 193 0.14 0.20 12.45
C ILE A 193 1.64 0.11 12.12
N GLU A 194 2.10 0.80 11.08
CA GLU A 194 3.53 0.88 10.78
C GLU A 194 4.28 1.62 11.89
N ALA A 195 3.69 2.67 12.48
CA ALA A 195 4.30 3.37 13.62
C ALA A 195 4.42 2.48 14.87
N GLU A 196 3.51 1.51 15.05
CA GLU A 196 3.55 0.49 16.09
C GLU A 196 4.52 -0.67 15.82
N ASP A 197 5.23 -0.68 14.70
CA ASP A 197 6.08 -1.81 14.25
C ASP A 197 5.30 -3.13 14.07
N LYS A 198 4.00 -3.03 13.73
CA LYS A 198 3.07 -4.17 13.59
C LYS A 198 2.62 -4.43 12.16
N SER A 199 3.27 -3.86 11.15
CA SER A 199 2.88 -4.05 9.74
C SER A 199 2.92 -5.50 9.26
N HIS A 200 3.76 -6.33 9.86
CA HIS A 200 3.80 -7.77 9.57
C HIS A 200 2.42 -8.44 9.77
N VAL A 201 1.59 -7.96 10.71
CA VAL A 201 0.23 -8.49 10.93
C VAL A 201 -0.67 -8.23 9.72
N VAL A 202 -0.55 -7.06 9.09
CA VAL A 202 -1.29 -6.70 7.87
C VAL A 202 -0.74 -7.49 6.67
N GLU A 203 0.59 -7.66 6.57
CA GLU A 203 1.21 -8.51 5.55
C GLU A 203 0.69 -9.96 5.62
N GLU A 204 0.59 -10.54 6.83
CA GLU A 204 0.01 -11.87 7.05
C GLU A 204 -1.49 -11.92 6.74
N TRP A 205 -2.24 -10.88 7.09
CA TRP A 205 -3.67 -10.82 6.77
C TRP A 205 -3.90 -10.85 5.25
N ILE A 206 -3.13 -10.07 4.49
CA ILE A 206 -3.17 -10.08 3.03
C ILE A 206 -2.76 -11.46 2.49
N ALA A 207 -1.66 -12.03 2.98
CA ALA A 207 -1.17 -13.34 2.54
C ALA A 207 -2.19 -14.47 2.82
N THR A 208 -2.88 -14.41 3.96
CA THR A 208 -3.90 -15.39 4.30
C THR A 208 -5.11 -15.25 3.39
N TYR A 209 -5.53 -14.02 3.04
CA TYR A 209 -6.62 -13.78 2.09
C TYR A 209 -6.28 -14.34 0.69
N LEU A 210 -5.02 -14.20 0.27
CA LEU A 210 -4.55 -14.69 -1.02
C LEU A 210 -4.51 -16.22 -1.13
N THR A 211 -4.19 -16.90 -0.03
CA THR A 211 -4.03 -18.36 0.00
C THR A 211 -5.31 -19.10 0.42
N SER A 212 -6.19 -18.46 1.19
CA SER A 212 -7.42 -19.07 1.69
C SER A 212 -8.60 -18.88 0.72
N VAL A 213 -8.92 -19.95 0.00
CA VAL A 213 -10.14 -20.02 -0.85
C VAL A 213 -11.41 -19.76 -0.05
N GLU A 214 -11.46 -20.16 1.23
CA GLU A 214 -12.62 -19.92 2.09
C GLU A 214 -12.81 -18.43 2.40
N MET A 215 -11.71 -17.70 2.65
CA MET A 215 -11.79 -16.25 2.85
C MET A 215 -12.26 -15.54 1.58
N GLN A 216 -11.75 -15.94 0.42
CA GLN A 216 -12.15 -15.38 -0.88
C GLN A 216 -13.63 -15.65 -1.17
N LYS A 217 -14.10 -16.89 -0.98
CA LYS A 217 -15.51 -17.26 -1.19
C LYS A 217 -16.45 -16.50 -0.25
N GLY A 218 -16.05 -16.30 1.00
CA GLY A 218 -16.82 -15.52 1.97
C GLY A 218 -17.02 -14.09 1.49
N ALA A 219 -15.94 -13.41 1.08
CA ALA A 219 -15.99 -12.03 0.64
C ALA A 219 -16.75 -11.83 -0.70
N VAL A 220 -16.67 -12.79 -1.63
CA VAL A 220 -17.39 -12.73 -2.92
C VAL A 220 -18.90 -12.95 -2.75
N ARG A 221 -19.30 -14.00 -2.01
CA ARG A 221 -20.71 -14.39 -1.87
C ARG A 221 -21.58 -13.37 -1.15
N ALA A 222 -20.98 -12.50 -0.32
CA ALA A 222 -21.69 -11.50 0.47
C ALA A 222 -22.31 -10.36 -0.36
N HIS A 223 -21.69 -10.03 -1.50
CA HIS A 223 -22.04 -8.83 -2.25
C HIS A 223 -22.62 -9.15 -3.62
N ASN A 224 -22.07 -10.13 -4.34
CA ASN A 224 -22.60 -10.62 -5.61
C ASN A 224 -21.83 -11.89 -6.03
N PRO A 225 -22.49 -13.04 -6.31
CA PRO A 225 -21.81 -14.27 -6.75
C PRO A 225 -21.03 -14.12 -8.07
N PHE A 226 -21.33 -13.10 -8.87
CA PHE A 226 -20.61 -12.75 -10.11
C PHE A 226 -19.44 -11.77 -9.88
N ARG A 227 -19.24 -11.28 -8.64
CA ARG A 227 -18.13 -10.40 -8.29
C ARG A 227 -16.82 -11.19 -8.35
N ARG A 228 -15.87 -10.73 -9.16
CA ARG A 228 -14.53 -11.33 -9.20
C ARG A 228 -13.76 -10.97 -7.92
N ALA A 229 -12.87 -11.86 -7.48
CA ALA A 229 -12.01 -11.62 -6.31
C ALA A 229 -11.20 -10.32 -6.44
N LEU A 230 -10.73 -9.98 -7.65
CA LEU A 230 -10.10 -8.69 -7.97
C LEU A 230 -10.92 -7.46 -7.59
N ASN A 231 -12.25 -7.57 -7.54
CA ASN A 231 -13.10 -6.44 -7.18
C ASN A 231 -13.12 -6.18 -5.67
N ILE A 232 -12.53 -7.05 -4.84
CA ILE A 232 -12.35 -6.84 -3.41
C ILE A 232 -11.11 -5.98 -3.23
N ARG A 233 -11.31 -4.74 -2.78
CA ARG A 233 -10.27 -3.69 -2.89
C ARG A 233 -9.32 -3.67 -1.71
N TRP A 234 -9.80 -4.04 -0.53
CA TRP A 234 -9.05 -3.85 0.71
C TRP A 234 -7.62 -4.43 0.72
N PRO A 235 -7.30 -5.61 0.12
CA PRO A 235 -5.94 -6.13 0.19
C PRO A 235 -4.95 -5.29 -0.63
N SER A 236 -5.41 -4.79 -1.79
CA SER A 236 -4.62 -3.90 -2.64
C SER A 236 -4.39 -2.56 -1.94
N GLN A 237 -5.43 -2.03 -1.28
CA GLN A 237 -5.34 -0.77 -0.53
C GLN A 237 -4.51 -0.90 0.74
N ALA A 238 -4.53 -2.06 1.41
CA ALA A 238 -3.70 -2.33 2.57
C ALA A 238 -2.22 -2.37 2.18
N LEU A 239 -1.88 -3.03 1.06
CA LEU A 239 -0.51 -2.99 0.54
C LEU A 239 -0.08 -1.56 0.19
N VAL A 240 -0.93 -0.77 -0.48
CA VAL A 240 -0.66 0.66 -0.75
C VAL A 240 -0.44 1.43 0.56
N GLY A 241 -1.30 1.24 1.55
CA GLY A 241 -1.20 1.88 2.87
C GLY A 241 0.09 1.51 3.60
N LEU A 242 0.53 0.24 3.52
CA LEU A 242 1.80 -0.21 4.08
C LEU A 242 2.99 0.45 3.38
N ILE A 243 2.99 0.54 2.04
CA ILE A 243 4.03 1.22 1.27
C ILE A 243 4.11 2.71 1.67
N GLN A 244 2.97 3.39 1.79
CA GLN A 244 2.92 4.79 2.24
C GLN A 244 3.42 4.96 3.67
N GLY A 245 3.01 4.07 4.59
CA GLY A 245 3.48 4.07 5.97
C GLY A 245 5.00 3.89 6.04
N LYS A 246 5.54 2.91 5.32
CA LYS A 246 6.98 2.62 5.30
C LYS A 246 7.81 3.78 4.76
N ILE A 247 7.34 4.45 3.71
CA ILE A 247 8.00 5.65 3.18
C ILE A 247 7.96 6.78 4.22
N HIS A 248 6.80 7.02 4.84
CA HIS A 248 6.62 8.12 5.78
C HIS A 248 7.47 7.98 7.04
N TRP A 249 7.56 6.76 7.59
CA TRP A 249 8.22 6.50 8.86
C TRP A 249 9.70 6.14 8.76
N GLN A 250 10.24 6.07 7.54
CA GLN A 250 11.64 5.78 7.34
C GLN A 250 12.51 6.96 7.77
N ALA A 251 13.46 6.72 8.68
CA ALA A 251 14.29 7.78 9.27
C ALA A 251 15.12 8.55 8.25
N ASP A 252 15.61 7.87 7.21
CA ASP A 252 16.41 8.48 6.14
C ASP A 252 15.55 9.03 4.98
N GLY A 253 14.22 8.92 5.04
CA GLY A 253 13.30 9.34 3.98
C GLY A 253 13.44 8.55 2.67
N SER A 254 14.21 7.46 2.64
CA SER A 254 14.37 6.60 1.47
C SER A 254 13.17 5.67 1.29
N ALA A 255 13.03 5.11 0.08
CA ALA A 255 12.00 4.12 -0.24
C ALA A 255 12.44 2.67 0.10
N THR A 256 13.53 2.47 0.83
CA THR A 256 14.15 1.14 1.05
C THR A 256 13.19 0.17 1.74
N ALA A 257 12.61 0.54 2.88
CA ALA A 257 11.68 -0.32 3.61
C ALA A 257 10.42 -0.65 2.78
N ALA A 258 9.94 0.29 1.96
CA ALA A 258 8.82 0.07 1.06
C ALA A 258 9.17 -0.89 -0.09
N LEU A 259 10.36 -0.78 -0.67
CA LEU A 259 10.87 -1.75 -1.64
C LEU A 259 10.94 -3.16 -1.04
N GLU A 260 11.48 -3.30 0.17
CA GLU A 260 11.52 -4.60 0.87
C GLU A 260 10.12 -5.18 1.06
N CYS A 261 9.17 -4.37 1.51
CA CYS A 261 7.78 -4.79 1.70
C CYS A 261 7.15 -5.31 0.39
N LEU A 262 7.34 -4.57 -0.71
CA LEU A 262 6.81 -4.96 -2.02
C LEU A 262 7.48 -6.24 -2.54
N LEU A 263 8.80 -6.36 -2.41
CA LEU A 263 9.56 -7.53 -2.84
C LEU A 263 9.20 -8.77 -2.01
N ARG A 264 9.05 -8.64 -0.68
CA ARG A 264 8.55 -9.73 0.17
C ARG A 264 7.15 -10.19 -0.23
N ALA A 265 6.27 -9.24 -0.58
CA ALA A 265 4.95 -9.58 -1.11
C ALA A 265 5.06 -10.39 -2.40
N PHE A 266 5.98 -10.04 -3.31
CA PHE A 266 6.23 -10.85 -4.52
C PHE A 266 6.78 -12.23 -4.21
N ASP A 267 7.72 -12.35 -3.28
CA ASP A 267 8.30 -13.65 -2.86
C ASP A 267 7.26 -14.58 -2.27
N ARG A 268 6.25 -14.02 -1.61
CA ARG A 268 5.07 -14.75 -1.09
C ARG A 268 4.05 -15.13 -2.18
N GLY A 269 4.38 -14.91 -3.46
CA GLY A 269 3.55 -15.30 -4.59
C GLY A 269 2.46 -14.31 -4.96
N PHE A 270 2.43 -13.10 -4.38
CA PHE A 270 1.36 -12.13 -4.68
C PHE A 270 1.36 -11.75 -6.16
N GLY A 271 2.54 -11.76 -6.80
CA GLY A 271 2.74 -11.50 -8.22
C GLY A 271 2.05 -12.49 -9.16
N GLN A 272 1.79 -13.72 -8.70
CA GLN A 272 1.13 -14.78 -9.45
C GLN A 272 -0.41 -14.71 -9.31
N LEU A 273 -0.90 -14.00 -8.29
CA LEU A 273 -2.32 -13.87 -7.96
C LEU A 273 -2.91 -12.56 -8.52
N ARG A 274 -2.56 -12.23 -9.77
CA ARG A 274 -3.02 -11.02 -10.46
C ARG A 274 -4.55 -10.93 -10.60
N ASP A 275 -5.25 -12.05 -10.46
CA ASP A 275 -6.72 -12.12 -10.47
C ASP A 275 -7.36 -11.83 -9.09
N VAL A 276 -6.54 -11.64 -8.05
CA VAL A 276 -6.97 -11.46 -6.66
C VAL A 276 -6.50 -10.13 -6.07
N ILE A 277 -5.28 -9.68 -6.40
CA ILE A 277 -4.74 -8.38 -5.95
C ILE A 277 -4.28 -7.53 -7.13
N PHE A 278 -4.66 -6.25 -7.11
CA PHE A 278 -4.22 -5.27 -8.08
C PHE A 278 -2.90 -4.62 -7.64
N LEU A 279 -1.81 -5.36 -7.82
CA LEU A 279 -0.44 -4.93 -7.52
C LEU A 279 0.01 -3.61 -8.16
N PRO A 280 -0.44 -3.24 -9.39
CA PRO A 280 0.00 -1.98 -10.01
C PRO A 280 -0.26 -0.74 -9.14
N SER A 281 -1.30 -0.73 -8.29
CA SER A 281 -1.53 0.41 -7.39
C SER A 281 -0.40 0.62 -6.37
N ALA A 282 0.14 -0.47 -5.80
CA ALA A 282 1.25 -0.39 -4.86
C ALA A 282 2.56 0.02 -5.55
N MET A 283 2.77 -0.47 -6.77
CA MET A 283 3.93 -0.08 -7.59
C MET A 283 3.88 1.41 -7.94
N ILE A 284 2.73 1.92 -8.40
CA ILE A 284 2.52 3.34 -8.71
C ILE A 284 2.86 4.21 -7.49
N GLU A 285 2.45 3.78 -6.29
CA GLU A 285 2.73 4.55 -5.08
C GLU A 285 4.22 4.54 -4.69
N LEU A 286 4.89 3.41 -4.86
CA LEU A 286 6.33 3.30 -4.68
C LEU A 286 7.09 4.19 -5.69
N GLU A 287 6.69 4.13 -6.96
CA GLU A 287 7.30 4.88 -8.07
C GLU A 287 7.14 6.39 -7.90
N LYS A 288 5.99 6.86 -7.39
CA LYS A 288 5.80 8.27 -7.05
C LYS A 288 6.87 8.81 -6.10
N THR A 289 7.53 7.95 -5.33
CA THR A 289 8.61 8.31 -4.41
C THR A 289 9.97 8.01 -5.02
N LEU A 290 10.17 6.85 -5.64
CA LEU A 290 11.45 6.49 -6.29
C LEU A 290 11.86 7.50 -7.38
N LEU A 291 10.89 7.98 -8.16
CA LEU A 291 11.11 8.84 -9.33
C LEU A 291 11.08 10.34 -9.00
N ARG A 292 11.20 10.72 -7.73
CA ARG A 292 11.40 12.13 -7.33
C ARG A 292 12.87 12.44 -7.22
N ASP A 293 13.29 13.59 -7.74
CA ASP A 293 14.70 14.01 -7.67
C ASP A 293 15.16 14.17 -6.20
N GLU A 294 14.31 14.74 -5.35
CA GLU A 294 14.64 15.06 -3.94
C GLU A 294 14.70 13.83 -3.00
N THR A 295 14.17 12.68 -3.42
CA THR A 295 14.12 11.50 -2.54
C THR A 295 15.52 10.88 -2.39
N PRO A 296 15.97 10.61 -1.15
CA PRO A 296 17.24 9.93 -0.89
C PRO A 296 17.37 8.58 -1.63
N PRO A 297 18.59 8.18 -2.04
CA PRO A 297 18.80 6.91 -2.72
C PRO A 297 18.37 5.75 -1.83
N CYS A 298 17.63 4.80 -2.42
CA CYS A 298 17.30 3.54 -1.77
C CYS A 298 18.40 2.50 -1.98
N SER A 299 18.26 1.32 -1.37
CA SER A 299 19.19 0.20 -1.60
C SER A 299 19.30 -0.18 -3.09
N PRO A 300 20.50 -0.11 -3.69
CA PRO A 300 20.71 -0.47 -5.10
C PRO A 300 20.32 -1.92 -5.42
N ILE A 301 20.66 -2.85 -4.52
CA ILE A 301 20.35 -4.28 -4.68
C ILE A 301 18.83 -4.50 -4.75
N LEU A 302 18.07 -3.80 -3.91
CA LEU A 302 16.61 -3.90 -3.93
C LEU A 302 16.01 -3.22 -5.16
N PHE A 303 16.58 -2.11 -5.59
CA PHE A 303 16.16 -1.42 -6.80
C PHE A 303 16.35 -2.28 -8.06
N ASP A 304 17.52 -2.92 -8.19
CA ASP A 304 17.82 -3.86 -9.28
C ASP A 304 16.86 -5.05 -9.26
N ARG A 305 16.62 -5.61 -8.08
CA ARG A 305 15.67 -6.70 -7.91
C ARG A 305 14.25 -6.28 -8.29
N TYR A 306 13.82 -5.09 -7.90
CA TYR A 306 12.52 -4.53 -8.31
C TYR A 306 12.45 -4.37 -9.84
N CYS A 307 13.49 -3.82 -10.48
CA CYS A 307 13.56 -3.68 -11.93
C CYS A 307 13.48 -5.04 -12.65
N SER A 308 14.10 -6.08 -12.10
CA SER A 308 14.05 -7.45 -12.65
C SER A 308 12.65 -8.06 -12.61
N TRP A 309 11.78 -7.59 -11.70
CA TRP A 309 10.41 -8.06 -11.57
C TRP A 309 9.43 -7.31 -12.49
N LEU A 310 9.78 -6.09 -12.91
CA LEU A 310 8.94 -5.31 -13.82
C LEU A 310 8.70 -6.11 -15.11
N PRO A 311 7.45 -6.09 -15.66
CA PRO A 311 7.16 -6.79 -16.90
C PRO A 311 8.14 -6.34 -17.98
N THR A 312 8.67 -7.28 -18.76
CA THR A 312 9.45 -6.91 -19.94
C THR A 312 8.50 -6.48 -21.05
N ALA A 313 8.98 -5.62 -21.96
CA ALA A 313 8.19 -5.23 -23.13
C ALA A 313 7.79 -6.45 -23.98
N ASN A 314 8.54 -7.56 -23.92
CA ASN A 314 8.26 -8.78 -24.65
C ASN A 314 7.10 -9.59 -24.06
N ASP A 315 6.79 -9.40 -22.77
CA ASP A 315 5.68 -10.09 -22.10
C ASP A 315 4.31 -9.53 -22.52
N CYS A 316 4.30 -8.38 -23.22
CA CYS A 316 3.08 -7.66 -23.57
C CYS A 316 2.65 -7.93 -25.03
N LYS A 317 1.48 -8.52 -25.22
CA LYS A 317 0.96 -8.82 -26.58
C LYS A 317 0.66 -7.57 -27.40
N LYS A 318 0.01 -6.57 -26.80
CA LYS A 318 -0.44 -5.34 -27.49
C LYS A 318 0.72 -4.34 -27.66
N LEU A 319 0.93 -3.86 -28.89
CA LEU A 319 2.01 -2.91 -29.20
C LEU A 319 2.01 -1.70 -28.26
N ALA A 320 0.87 -1.01 -28.09
CA ALA A 320 0.77 0.14 -27.20
C ALA A 320 1.20 -0.15 -25.75
N THR A 321 0.91 -1.37 -25.25
CA THR A 321 1.35 -1.81 -23.93
C THR A 321 2.85 -2.06 -23.89
N ARG A 322 3.43 -2.68 -24.94
CA ARG A 322 4.89 -2.85 -25.05
C ARG A 322 5.61 -1.51 -25.04
N LEU A 323 5.10 -0.53 -25.80
CA LEU A 323 5.68 0.81 -25.86
C LEU A 323 5.61 1.51 -24.50
N GLY A 324 4.47 1.41 -23.82
CA GLY A 324 4.31 1.93 -22.46
C GLY A 324 5.28 1.30 -21.45
N VAL A 325 5.40 -0.03 -21.46
CA VAL A 325 6.32 -0.76 -20.57
C VAL A 325 7.77 -0.43 -20.88
N ALA A 326 8.17 -0.42 -22.16
CA ALA A 326 9.53 -0.06 -22.56
C ALA A 326 9.90 1.36 -22.13
N SER A 327 8.97 2.30 -22.28
CA SER A 327 9.18 3.68 -21.83
C SER A 327 9.25 3.77 -20.31
N HIS A 328 8.41 3.03 -19.59
CA HIS A 328 8.42 3.01 -18.13
C HIS A 328 9.76 2.48 -17.59
N LEU A 329 10.25 1.35 -18.11
CA LEU A 329 11.58 0.82 -17.75
C LEU A 329 12.70 1.83 -18.04
N ALA A 330 12.61 2.53 -19.17
CA ALA A 330 13.57 3.57 -19.53
C ALA A 330 13.54 4.77 -18.58
N THR A 331 12.35 5.19 -18.14
CA THR A 331 12.20 6.25 -17.12
C THR A 331 12.78 5.79 -15.77
N VAL A 332 12.47 4.58 -15.32
CA VAL A 332 12.97 4.05 -14.03
C VAL A 332 14.50 4.03 -13.99
N ALA A 333 15.16 3.70 -15.10
CA ALA A 333 16.62 3.70 -15.20
C ALA A 333 17.28 5.06 -14.88
N LEU A 334 16.59 6.18 -15.12
CA LEU A 334 17.09 7.54 -14.83
C LEU A 334 17.19 7.86 -13.34
N TYR A 335 16.59 7.01 -12.49
CA TYR A 335 16.49 7.22 -11.04
C TYR A 335 17.14 6.09 -10.24
N HIS A 336 17.97 5.26 -10.88
CA HIS A 336 18.75 4.25 -10.15
C HIS A 336 19.61 4.93 -9.06
N PRO A 337 19.65 4.41 -7.83
CA PRO A 337 20.30 5.07 -6.68
C PRO A 337 21.83 5.27 -6.77
N THR A 338 22.49 4.71 -7.77
CA THR A 338 23.95 4.70 -7.90
C THR A 338 24.42 4.75 -9.35
N ASN A 339 23.69 4.11 -10.26
CA ASN A 339 24.00 3.97 -11.68
C ASN A 339 22.82 4.44 -12.56
N ALA A 340 22.39 5.69 -12.39
CA ALA A 340 21.35 6.24 -13.27
C ALA A 340 21.82 6.18 -14.74
N ASP A 341 21.00 5.65 -15.65
CA ASP A 341 21.40 5.40 -17.05
C ASP A 341 20.45 6.09 -18.05
N PRO A 342 20.93 7.06 -18.86
CA PRO A 342 20.13 7.73 -19.87
C PRO A 342 19.98 6.95 -21.19
N ARG A 343 20.74 5.88 -21.41
CA ARG A 343 20.78 5.17 -22.70
C ARG A 343 19.48 4.47 -23.05
N PRO A 344 18.74 3.81 -22.11
CA PRO A 344 17.45 3.21 -22.41
C PRO A 344 16.44 4.20 -22.99
N ILE A 345 16.37 5.43 -22.46
CA ILE A 345 15.43 6.43 -22.96
C ILE A 345 15.91 7.03 -24.29
N LEU A 346 17.22 7.21 -24.48
CA LEU A 346 17.80 7.61 -25.76
C LEU A 346 17.43 6.62 -26.87
N LEU A 347 17.68 5.33 -26.65
CA LEU A 347 17.35 4.26 -27.60
C LEU A 347 15.84 4.17 -27.85
N HIS A 348 15.02 4.42 -26.83
CA HIS A 348 13.56 4.46 -26.97
C HIS A 348 13.15 5.58 -27.94
N PHE A 349 13.66 6.79 -27.76
CA PHE A 349 13.23 7.97 -28.52
C PHE A 349 13.93 8.18 -29.88
N GLN A 350 14.99 7.42 -30.19
CA GLN A 350 15.56 7.37 -31.54
C GLN A 350 14.57 6.79 -32.57
N LYS A 351 13.69 5.87 -32.14
CA LYS A 351 12.71 5.22 -33.04
C LYS A 351 11.54 6.15 -33.37
N LYS A 352 11.28 6.37 -34.66
CA LYS A 352 10.19 7.24 -35.15
C LYS A 352 8.81 6.84 -34.60
N SER A 353 8.49 5.54 -34.61
CA SER A 353 7.21 5.01 -34.10
C SER A 353 6.98 5.30 -32.62
N GLN A 354 8.04 5.37 -31.81
CA GLN A 354 7.93 5.71 -30.39
C GLN A 354 7.61 7.19 -30.21
N ARG A 355 8.30 8.07 -30.96
CA ARG A 355 8.04 9.52 -30.93
C ARG A 355 6.58 9.82 -31.31
N GLU A 356 6.10 9.23 -32.39
CA GLU A 356 4.71 9.40 -32.85
C GLU A 356 3.69 8.92 -31.80
N HIS A 357 3.97 7.79 -31.14
CA HIS A 357 3.14 7.29 -30.05
C HIS A 357 2.98 8.30 -28.91
N TRP A 358 4.07 8.98 -28.53
CA TRP A 358 4.09 9.95 -27.45
C TRP A 358 3.46 11.30 -27.83
N PHE A 359 3.61 11.75 -29.08
CA PHE A 359 2.98 12.99 -29.55
C PHE A 359 1.45 12.93 -29.52
N GLY A 360 0.85 11.74 -29.68
CA GLY A 360 -0.60 11.53 -29.59
C GLY A 360 -1.16 11.37 -28.16
N ARG A 361 -0.32 11.47 -27.11
CA ARG A 361 -0.76 11.32 -25.71
C ARG A 361 -1.33 12.62 -25.14
N GLN A 362 -2.06 12.48 -24.03
CA GLN A 362 -2.61 13.60 -23.26
C GLN A 362 -1.50 14.55 -22.80
N ASP A 363 -1.84 15.83 -22.67
CA ASP A 363 -0.90 16.91 -22.41
C ASP A 363 -0.03 16.68 -21.16
N ARG A 364 -0.65 16.30 -20.04
CA ARG A 364 0.05 15.96 -18.79
C ARG A 364 1.07 14.84 -18.97
N THR A 365 0.72 13.81 -19.73
CA THR A 365 1.59 12.65 -20.01
C THR A 365 2.78 13.07 -20.88
N ARG A 366 2.55 13.94 -21.87
CA ARG A 366 3.63 14.53 -22.68
C ARG A 366 4.55 15.40 -21.83
N GLN A 367 4.01 16.21 -20.93
CA GLN A 367 4.79 17.05 -20.02
C GLN A 367 5.70 16.21 -19.11
N HIS A 368 5.19 15.15 -18.49
CA HIS A 368 5.99 14.25 -17.64
C HIS A 368 7.13 13.61 -18.43
N MET A 369 6.85 13.07 -19.61
CA MET A 369 7.87 12.45 -20.46
C MET A 369 8.90 13.49 -20.97
N ALA A 370 8.47 14.70 -21.29
CA ALA A 370 9.38 15.77 -21.68
C ALA A 370 10.34 16.16 -20.53
N ASN A 371 9.92 16.10 -19.26
CA ASN A 371 10.83 16.24 -18.11
C ASN A 371 11.84 15.08 -18.04
N ASP A 372 11.40 13.82 -18.21
CA ASP A 372 12.30 12.66 -18.18
C ASP A 372 13.37 12.73 -19.28
N LEU A 373 13.00 13.20 -20.48
CA LEU A 373 13.94 13.45 -21.58
C LEU A 373 15.01 14.50 -21.23
N LEU A 374 14.64 15.56 -20.51
CA LEU A 374 15.60 16.58 -20.06
C LEU A 374 16.49 16.06 -18.93
N ARG A 375 15.97 15.20 -18.06
CA ARG A 375 16.77 14.53 -17.03
C ARG A 375 17.83 13.61 -17.68
N ALA A 376 17.42 12.88 -18.71
CA ALA A 376 18.33 12.05 -19.48
C ALA A 376 19.34 12.88 -20.28
N SER A 377 18.95 14.03 -20.84
CA SER A 377 19.90 14.92 -21.51
C SER A 377 20.95 15.45 -20.52
N TYR A 378 20.53 15.79 -19.30
CA TYR A 378 21.44 16.21 -18.23
C TYR A 378 22.47 15.12 -17.88
N LEU A 379 22.02 13.86 -17.72
CA LEU A 379 22.93 12.72 -17.51
C LEU A 379 23.91 12.53 -18.67
N LEU A 380 23.45 12.62 -19.92
CA LEU A 380 24.33 12.52 -21.09
C LEU A 380 25.39 13.62 -21.13
N ARG A 381 25.06 14.84 -20.69
CA ARG A 381 26.05 15.92 -20.56
C ARG A 381 27.08 15.65 -19.47
N LEU A 382 26.67 15.03 -18.36
CA LEU A 382 27.61 14.58 -17.33
C LEU A 382 28.60 13.55 -17.89
N GLU A 383 28.16 12.72 -18.84
CA GLU A 383 28.95 11.74 -19.60
C GLU A 383 29.71 12.33 -20.82
N ASP A 384 29.67 13.64 -21.03
CA ASP A 384 30.25 14.36 -22.19
C ASP A 384 29.65 14.00 -23.57
N ASP A 385 28.48 13.36 -23.61
CA ASP A 385 27.72 13.10 -24.85
C ASP A 385 26.79 14.28 -25.19
N ASN A 386 27.39 15.39 -25.58
CA ASN A 386 26.68 16.62 -25.93
C ASN A 386 25.77 16.47 -27.16
N ALA A 387 26.10 15.57 -28.10
CA ALA A 387 25.30 15.35 -29.30
C ALA A 387 23.99 14.63 -28.98
N ALA A 388 24.05 13.54 -28.21
CA ALA A 388 22.85 12.83 -27.79
C ALA A 388 21.99 13.68 -26.84
N ALA A 389 22.62 14.44 -25.92
CA ALA A 389 21.91 15.35 -25.02
C ALA A 389 21.06 16.38 -25.79
N ARG A 390 21.64 17.05 -26.80
CA ARG A 390 20.91 18.01 -27.66
C ARG A 390 19.75 17.36 -28.39
N SER A 391 19.95 16.12 -28.88
CA SER A 391 18.86 15.37 -29.54
C SER A 391 17.66 15.15 -28.62
N LEU A 392 17.89 14.80 -27.36
CA LEU A 392 16.81 14.62 -26.37
C LEU A 392 16.13 15.94 -25.99
N GLU A 393 16.89 17.03 -25.87
CA GLU A 393 16.34 18.37 -25.60
C GLU A 393 15.41 18.84 -26.74
N ASP A 394 15.81 18.62 -27.99
CA ASP A 394 14.98 18.95 -29.16
C ASP A 394 13.69 18.11 -29.19
N ILE A 395 13.78 16.82 -28.84
CA ILE A 395 12.60 15.96 -28.73
C ILE A 395 11.69 16.44 -27.58
N SER A 396 12.26 16.77 -26.42
CA SER A 396 11.53 17.31 -25.27
C SER A 396 10.76 18.57 -25.65
N ARG A 397 11.42 19.55 -26.31
CA ARG A 397 10.81 20.80 -26.75
C ARG A 397 9.63 20.58 -27.70
N ARG A 398 9.77 19.62 -28.62
CA ARG A 398 8.68 19.23 -29.54
C ARG A 398 7.54 18.51 -28.84
N LEU A 399 7.84 17.76 -27.78
CA LEU A 399 6.85 16.98 -27.04
C LEU A 399 6.00 17.87 -26.14
N HIS A 400 6.65 18.79 -25.42
CA HIS A 400 5.98 19.78 -24.59
C HIS A 400 6.91 20.98 -24.27
N PRO A 401 6.48 22.24 -24.48
CA PRO A 401 7.37 23.41 -24.33
C PRO A 401 7.71 23.76 -22.87
N LYS A 402 6.79 23.53 -21.93
CA LYS A 402 6.94 23.94 -20.51
C LYS A 402 8.18 23.39 -19.80
N PRO A 403 8.51 22.07 -19.86
CA PRO A 403 9.78 21.56 -19.33
C PRO A 403 11.00 22.30 -19.87
N SER A 404 11.04 22.54 -21.18
CA SER A 404 12.16 23.22 -21.83
C SER A 404 12.31 24.68 -21.39
N SER A 405 11.21 25.40 -21.17
CA SER A 405 11.28 26.76 -20.61
C SER A 405 11.77 26.81 -19.16
N GLN A 406 11.76 25.67 -18.47
CA GLN A 406 12.21 25.52 -17.08
C GLN A 406 13.58 24.85 -16.99
N LEU A 407 14.28 24.65 -18.12
CA LEU A 407 15.54 23.90 -18.18
C LEU A 407 16.61 24.39 -17.17
N PRO A 408 16.86 25.69 -17.00
CA PRO A 408 17.82 26.16 -16.00
C PRO A 408 17.43 25.75 -14.57
N MET A 409 16.15 25.90 -14.22
CA MET A 409 15.65 25.52 -12.89
C MET A 409 15.75 24.01 -12.66
N LEU A 410 15.50 23.20 -13.69
CA LEU A 410 15.64 21.74 -13.61
C LEU A 410 17.11 21.33 -13.41
N TYR A 411 18.04 21.96 -14.13
CA TYR A 411 19.47 21.69 -13.98
C TYR A 411 19.97 22.07 -12.58
N ASP A 412 19.54 23.22 -12.07
CA ASP A 412 19.85 23.65 -10.70
C ASP A 412 19.29 22.65 -9.68
N LYS A 413 18.07 22.13 -9.90
CA LYS A 413 17.49 21.07 -9.05
C LYS A 413 18.31 19.78 -9.09
N TRP A 414 18.72 19.33 -10.28
CA TRP A 414 19.45 18.06 -10.45
C TRP A 414 20.89 18.10 -9.99
N LYS A 415 21.49 19.29 -9.89
CA LYS A 415 22.82 19.49 -9.29
C LYS A 415 22.91 18.98 -7.85
N ASP A 416 21.81 19.03 -7.12
CA ASP A 416 21.72 18.58 -5.73
C ASP A 416 20.91 17.30 -5.55
N ASP A 417 20.55 16.63 -6.65
CA ASP A 417 19.92 15.31 -6.60
C ASP A 417 20.88 14.28 -5.97
N PRO A 418 20.50 13.67 -4.83
CA PRO A 418 21.37 12.74 -4.13
C PRO A 418 21.65 11.46 -4.93
N LYS A 419 20.79 11.06 -5.88
CA LYS A 419 20.99 9.90 -6.76
C LYS A 419 22.03 10.15 -7.85
N LEU A 420 22.33 11.42 -8.14
CA LEU A 420 23.28 11.81 -9.18
C LEU A 420 24.70 12.10 -8.65
N ARG A 421 24.93 12.00 -7.33
CA ARG A 421 26.23 12.29 -6.70
C ARG A 421 27.41 11.57 -7.36
N ASN A 422 27.25 10.29 -7.70
CA ASN A 422 28.29 9.50 -8.38
C ASN A 422 28.57 9.98 -9.81
N HIS A 423 27.55 10.46 -10.50
CA HIS A 423 27.71 11.04 -11.84
C HIS A 423 28.40 12.39 -11.77
N HIS A 424 28.03 13.24 -10.81
CA HIS A 424 28.71 14.51 -10.58
C HIS A 424 30.17 14.34 -10.20
N SER A 425 30.52 13.35 -9.38
CA SER A 425 31.92 13.14 -8.98
C SER A 425 32.81 12.62 -10.11
N ARG A 426 32.22 11.91 -11.09
CA ARG A 426 32.93 11.37 -12.26
C ARG A 426 32.97 12.33 -13.44
N SER A 427 32.05 13.27 -13.52
CA SER A 427 31.94 14.22 -14.64
C SER A 427 33.06 15.25 -14.62
N VAL A 428 33.63 15.53 -15.80
CA VAL A 428 34.61 16.62 -16.01
C VAL A 428 34.00 17.99 -15.68
N TYR A 429 32.69 18.14 -15.89
CA TYR A 429 31.94 19.35 -15.58
C TYR A 429 31.47 19.41 -14.12
N GLY A 430 31.51 18.29 -13.41
CA GLY A 430 31.00 18.15 -12.05
C GLY A 430 29.61 18.76 -11.86
N LYS A 431 29.47 19.57 -10.80
CA LYS A 431 28.25 20.34 -10.50
C LYS A 431 28.12 21.65 -11.29
N SER A 432 29.02 21.96 -12.21
CA SER A 432 29.11 23.27 -12.89
C SER A 432 28.46 23.32 -14.28
N LEU A 433 27.75 22.26 -14.68
CA LEU A 433 26.97 22.22 -15.93
C LEU A 433 26.00 23.39 -16.02
N ARG A 434 26.07 24.13 -17.13
CA ARG A 434 25.10 25.17 -17.50
C ARG A 434 24.27 24.71 -18.70
N PRO A 435 22.96 25.01 -18.75
CA PRO A 435 22.19 24.85 -19.97
C PRO A 435 22.75 25.78 -21.06
N TYR A 436 22.67 25.34 -22.33
CA TYR A 436 23.08 26.13 -23.49
C TYR A 436 22.01 27.14 -23.91
#